data_AF-A0AAN3NU59-F1
#
_entry.id   AF-A0AAN3NU59-F1
#
_cell.length_a   1.000
_cell.length_b   1.000
_cell.length_c   1.000
_cell.angle_alpha   90.00
_cell.angle_beta   90.00
_cell.angle_gamma   90.00
#
_symmetry.space_group_name_H-M   'P 1'
#
loop_
_entity.id
_entity.type
_entity.pdbx_description
1 polymer ?
#
loop_
_entity_poly.entity_id
_entity_poly.type
_entity_poly.pdbx_seq_one_letter_code
_entity_poly.pdbx_strand_id
1 'polypeptide(L)'
;MPVSCYLCIFLNVGLGELALAGATTGAMLVNGYVAIPLIISGVRRPLIIQWGVGQFGGSLGDDAGYLNNFPFAFPSACYVMVASHVGHTPSGAGILSASAITKSGFRGFSSVVTAANPVSGCYVAIGG
;
A
#
# COMPACT_ATOMS: atom_id res chain seq x y z
N MET A 1 38.83 9.09 22.10
CA MET A 1 37.46 8.71 22.52
C MET A 1 36.47 9.40 21.58
N PRO A 2 35.87 8.73 20.58
CA PRO A 2 35.04 9.41 19.57
C PRO A 2 33.54 9.44 19.93
N VAL A 3 33.14 8.79 21.02
CA VAL A 3 31.72 8.57 21.38
C VAL A 3 30.98 9.89 21.67
N SER A 4 31.67 10.93 22.17
CA SER A 4 31.00 12.20 22.50
C SER A 4 30.65 13.03 21.27
N CYS A 5 31.41 12.92 20.17
CA CYS A 5 31.12 13.67 18.94
C CYS A 5 29.89 13.13 18.20
N TYR A 6 29.71 11.81 18.17
CA TYR A 6 28.51 11.20 17.59
C TYR A 6 27.26 11.49 18.42
N LEU A 7 27.38 11.52 19.75
CA LEU A 7 26.26 11.80 20.66
C LEU A 7 25.69 13.22 20.47
N CYS A 8 26.55 14.22 20.23
CA CYS A 8 26.13 15.60 20.01
C CYS A 8 25.34 15.79 18.69
N ILE A 9 25.66 15.06 17.63
CA ILE A 9 24.94 15.18 16.35
C ILE A 9 23.48 14.72 16.51
N PHE A 10 23.22 13.58 17.17
CA PHE A 10 21.84 13.08 17.29
C PHE A 10 20.93 13.99 18.13
N LEU A 11 21.49 14.65 19.15
CA LEU A 11 20.76 15.58 20.02
C LEU A 11 20.53 16.95 19.36
N ASN A 12 21.48 17.46 18.58
CA ASN A 12 21.46 18.85 18.10
C ASN A 12 20.59 19.08 16.84
N VAL A 13 20.23 18.02 16.10
CA VAL A 13 19.33 18.12 14.92
C VAL A 13 18.00 17.39 15.11
N GLY A 14 17.65 17.00 16.34
CA GLY A 14 16.39 16.30 16.63
C GLY A 14 16.26 14.94 15.96
N LEU A 15 17.39 14.35 15.54
CA LEU A 15 17.42 13.09 14.79
C LEU A 15 17.34 11.85 15.69
N GLY A 16 17.22 11.96 17.02
CA GLY A 16 17.25 10.78 17.91
C GLY A 16 16.28 9.66 17.49
N GLU A 17 14.99 9.98 17.35
CA GLU A 17 13.96 9.00 16.95
C GLU A 17 14.01 8.68 15.45
N LEU A 18 14.43 9.62 14.59
CA LEU A 18 14.57 9.41 13.15
C LEU A 18 15.78 8.53 12.79
N ALA A 19 16.88 8.68 13.51
CA ALA A 19 18.07 7.83 13.42
C ALA A 19 17.75 6.41 13.92
N LEU A 20 16.88 6.28 14.93
CA LEU A 20 16.36 5.00 15.40
C LEU A 20 15.39 4.36 14.40
N ALA A 21 14.55 5.16 13.75
CA ALA A 21 13.64 4.72 12.70
C ALA A 21 14.40 4.22 11.45
N GLY A 22 15.58 4.80 11.14
CA GLY A 22 16.38 4.44 9.98
C GLY A 22 15.88 5.06 8.68
N ALA A 23 16.50 4.70 7.56
CA ALA A 23 16.15 5.28 6.26
C ALA A 23 14.86 4.68 5.68
N THR A 24 14.07 5.52 5.02
CA THR A 24 12.96 5.11 4.16
C THR A 24 13.48 4.18 3.06
N THR A 25 12.74 3.11 2.79
CA THR A 25 13.05 2.18 1.68
C THR A 25 11.85 2.09 0.75
N GLY A 26 12.07 1.67 -0.49
CA GLY A 26 11.00 1.53 -1.46
C GLY A 26 11.49 1.03 -2.81
N ALA A 27 10.54 0.70 -3.68
CA ALA A 27 10.80 0.29 -5.05
C ALA A 27 9.93 1.11 -6.01
N MET A 28 10.58 1.82 -6.94
CA MET A 28 9.93 2.60 -8.00
C MET A 28 9.62 1.69 -9.19
N LEU A 29 8.57 0.88 -9.03
CA LEU A 29 8.06 -0.04 -10.05
C LEU A 29 6.60 0.29 -10.36
N VAL A 30 6.07 -0.29 -11.44
CA VAL A 30 4.63 -0.22 -11.76
C VAL A 30 3.80 -0.71 -10.57
N ASN A 31 4.22 -1.85 -9.99
CA ASN A 31 3.74 -2.33 -8.70
C ASN A 31 4.82 -2.02 -7.66
N GLY A 32 4.71 -0.85 -7.04
CA GLY A 32 5.75 -0.29 -6.19
C GLY A 32 5.31 -0.12 -4.75
N TYR A 33 6.26 0.34 -3.93
CA TYR A 33 5.98 0.67 -2.54
C TYR A 33 6.98 1.67 -1.97
N VAL A 34 6.59 2.28 -0.86
CA VAL A 34 7.48 2.96 0.07
C VAL A 34 7.16 2.49 1.50
N ALA A 35 8.20 2.24 2.28
CA ALA A 35 8.13 1.89 3.68
C ALA A 35 8.79 3.00 4.50
N ILE A 36 7.96 3.74 5.22
CA ILE A 36 8.36 4.84 6.10
C ILE A 36 8.49 4.26 7.50
N PRO A 37 9.70 4.19 8.07
CA PRO A 37 9.83 3.71 9.43
C PRO A 37 9.33 4.75 10.42
N LEU A 38 8.48 4.31 11.36
CA LEU A 38 7.96 5.12 12.46
C LEU A 38 8.36 4.50 13.79
N ILE A 39 8.51 5.31 14.83
CA ILE A 39 8.58 4.83 16.21
C ILE A 39 7.22 5.07 16.85
N ILE A 40 6.50 3.99 17.20
CA ILE A 40 5.19 4.05 17.85
C ILE A 40 5.32 3.36 19.20
N SER A 41 5.15 4.10 20.28
CA SER A 41 5.31 3.61 21.66
C SER A 41 6.68 2.96 21.90
N GLY A 42 7.75 3.56 21.35
CA GLY A 42 9.12 3.07 21.50
C GLY A 42 9.49 1.87 20.62
N VAL A 43 8.56 1.37 19.78
CA VAL A 43 8.80 0.26 18.86
C VAL A 43 8.82 0.74 17.42
N ARG A 44 9.82 0.31 16.66
CA ARG A 44 9.90 0.57 15.21
C ARG A 44 8.81 -0.19 14.46
N ARG A 45 7.95 0.53 13.74
CA ARG A 45 6.87 -0.01 12.91
C ARG A 45 6.86 0.72 11.55
N PRO A 46 6.86 0.00 10.42
CA PRO A 46 6.79 0.65 9.12
C PRO A 46 5.35 1.03 8.78
N LEU A 47 5.11 2.28 8.40
CA LEU A 47 3.94 2.63 7.60
C LEU A 47 4.29 2.38 6.14
N ILE A 48 3.48 1.57 5.46
CA ILE A 48 3.74 1.12 4.10
C ILE A 48 2.65 1.67 3.19
N ILE A 49 3.07 2.29 2.11
CA ILE A 49 2.19 2.67 1.00
C ILE A 49 2.61 1.79 -0.18
N GLN A 50 1.70 0.95 -0.67
CA GLN A 50 1.88 0.14 -1.87
C GLN A 50 0.98 0.69 -2.98
N TRP A 51 1.44 0.66 -4.22
CA TRP A 51 0.62 0.98 -5.39
C TRP A 51 0.83 -0.06 -6.48
N GLY A 52 -0.09 -0.12 -7.41
CA GLY A 52 0.02 -1.06 -8.51
C GLY A 52 -1.15 -1.02 -9.47
N VAL A 53 -1.11 -1.95 -10.41
CA VAL A 53 -2.23 -2.27 -11.30
C VAL A 53 -2.83 -3.60 -10.84
N GLY A 54 -4.15 -3.59 -10.61
CA GLY A 54 -4.94 -4.76 -10.27
C GLY A 54 -6.01 -5.01 -11.33
N GLN A 55 -6.66 -6.16 -11.20
CA GLN A 55 -7.82 -6.57 -11.99
C GLN A 55 -9.10 -6.31 -11.19
N PHE A 56 -10.14 -5.84 -11.88
CA PHE A 56 -11.40 -5.44 -11.27
C PHE A 56 -12.54 -6.05 -12.07
N GLY A 57 -13.40 -6.80 -11.38
CA GLY A 57 -14.53 -7.45 -12.03
C GLY A 57 -15.43 -8.13 -11.03
N GLY A 58 -16.70 -8.24 -11.39
CA GLY A 58 -17.76 -8.75 -10.54
C GLY A 58 -18.25 -7.72 -9.53
N SER A 59 -19.47 -7.95 -9.05
CA SER A 59 -20.18 -7.11 -8.10
C SER A 59 -21.23 -7.96 -7.36
N LEU A 60 -21.96 -7.36 -6.41
CA LEU A 60 -23.10 -7.97 -5.71
C LEU A 60 -22.77 -9.04 -4.64
N GLY A 61 -21.51 -9.15 -4.21
CA GLY A 61 -21.13 -9.98 -3.06
C GLY A 61 -19.64 -9.90 -2.75
N ASP A 62 -19.26 -10.20 -1.51
CA ASP A 62 -17.86 -10.08 -1.06
C ASP A 62 -16.92 -10.95 -1.89
N ASP A 63 -17.36 -12.13 -2.30
CA ASP A 63 -16.58 -13.07 -3.11
C ASP A 63 -16.74 -12.90 -4.62
N ALA A 64 -17.52 -11.91 -5.07
CA ALA A 64 -17.73 -11.67 -6.49
C ALA A 64 -16.57 -10.92 -7.16
N GLY A 65 -15.79 -10.17 -6.38
CA GLY A 65 -14.68 -9.36 -6.87
C GLY A 65 -13.48 -10.19 -7.34
N TYR A 66 -12.72 -9.70 -8.31
CA TYR A 66 -11.48 -10.36 -8.75
C TYR A 66 -10.43 -10.34 -7.63
N LEU A 67 -9.82 -11.48 -7.34
CA LEU A 67 -8.79 -11.61 -6.31
C LEU A 67 -7.43 -11.12 -6.81
N ASN A 68 -6.86 -10.16 -6.11
CA ASN A 68 -5.55 -9.59 -6.38
C ASN A 68 -4.61 -9.81 -5.18
N ASN A 69 -3.30 -9.78 -5.46
CA ASN A 69 -2.25 -9.81 -4.45
C ASN A 69 -1.56 -8.45 -4.36
N PHE A 70 -1.22 -8.03 -3.14
CA PHE A 70 -0.26 -6.95 -2.95
C PHE A 70 1.15 -7.44 -3.33
N PRO A 71 2.07 -6.54 -3.72
CA PRO A 71 3.48 -6.87 -3.97
C PRO A 71 4.12 -7.68 -2.84
N PHE A 72 3.75 -7.36 -1.60
CA PHE A 72 4.03 -8.18 -0.43
C PHE A 72 2.97 -7.94 0.66
N ALA A 73 2.94 -8.83 1.65
CA ALA A 73 2.03 -8.73 2.77
C ALA A 73 2.36 -7.53 3.67
N PHE A 74 1.34 -6.74 4.01
CA PHE A 74 1.44 -5.81 5.14
C PHE A 74 1.75 -6.60 6.43
N PRO A 75 2.56 -6.07 7.36
CA PRO A 75 2.91 -6.78 8.59
C PRO A 75 1.69 -7.15 9.45
N SER A 76 0.77 -6.20 9.66
CA SER A 76 -0.49 -6.39 10.38
C SER A 76 -1.69 -6.42 9.41
N ALA A 77 -1.98 -5.30 8.75
CA ALA A 77 -3.16 -5.17 7.88
C ALA A 77 -3.01 -4.05 6.85
N CYS A 78 -3.86 -4.10 5.82
CA CYS A 78 -4.16 -2.96 4.97
C CYS A 78 -5.29 -2.17 5.63
N TYR A 79 -5.04 -0.91 5.98
CA TYR A 79 -6.01 -0.05 6.68
C TYR A 79 -6.93 0.71 5.73
N VAL A 80 -6.40 1.10 4.57
CA VAL A 80 -7.16 1.81 3.55
C VAL A 80 -6.64 1.45 2.17
N MET A 81 -7.54 1.40 1.21
CA MET A 81 -7.17 1.32 -0.19
C MET A 81 -8.13 2.13 -1.05
N VAL A 82 -7.61 2.67 -2.13
CA VAL A 82 -8.35 3.39 -3.15
C VAL A 82 -7.97 2.83 -4.51
N ALA A 83 -8.93 2.78 -5.42
CA ALA A 83 -8.74 2.30 -6.77
C ALA A 83 -9.33 3.27 -7.77
N SER A 84 -8.75 3.30 -8.96
CA SER A 84 -9.25 4.05 -10.11
C SER A 84 -9.02 3.25 -11.39
N HIS A 85 -9.74 3.63 -12.45
CA HIS A 85 -9.53 3.05 -13.77
C HIS A 85 -8.17 3.48 -14.34
N VAL A 86 -7.64 2.67 -15.26
CA VAL A 86 -6.49 3.06 -16.09
C VAL A 86 -6.99 3.74 -17.36
N GLY A 87 -6.27 4.76 -17.83
CA GLY A 87 -6.58 5.45 -19.07
C GLY A 87 -7.64 6.54 -18.92
N HIS A 88 -8.37 6.80 -20.00
CA HIS A 88 -9.27 7.97 -20.14
C HIS A 88 -10.68 7.58 -20.59
N THR A 89 -11.02 6.30 -20.55
CA THR A 89 -12.32 5.75 -20.97
C THR A 89 -13.02 5.05 -19.80
N PRO A 90 -13.49 5.80 -18.80
CA PRO A 90 -14.09 5.23 -17.58
C PRO A 90 -15.33 4.38 -17.86
N SER A 91 -16.04 4.60 -18.97
CA SER A 91 -17.21 3.79 -19.35
C SER A 91 -16.88 2.31 -19.56
N GLY A 92 -15.66 1.98 -20.00
CA GLY A 92 -15.21 0.61 -20.18
C GLY A 92 -14.87 -0.11 -18.87
N ALA A 93 -14.52 0.64 -17.82
CA ALA A 93 -14.19 0.09 -16.50
C ALA A 93 -15.35 0.17 -15.50
N GLY A 94 -16.28 1.10 -15.71
CA GLY A 94 -17.38 1.40 -14.79
C GLY A 94 -16.89 2.03 -13.48
N ILE A 95 -17.72 1.91 -12.45
CA ILE A 95 -17.33 2.28 -11.09
C ILE A 95 -16.47 1.15 -10.54
N LEU A 96 -15.26 1.49 -10.12
CA LEU A 96 -14.36 0.56 -9.44
C LEU A 96 -14.48 0.74 -7.93
N SER A 97 -14.49 -0.38 -7.21
CA SER A 97 -14.27 -0.40 -5.77
C SER A 97 -13.27 -1.50 -5.43
N ALA A 98 -12.64 -1.38 -4.27
CA ALA A 98 -11.66 -2.35 -3.81
C ALA A 98 -11.80 -2.55 -2.31
N SER A 99 -11.60 -3.78 -1.86
CA SER A 99 -11.62 -4.13 -0.44
C SER A 99 -10.46 -5.04 -0.11
N ALA A 100 -9.67 -4.67 0.90
CA ALA A 100 -8.61 -5.53 1.40
C ALA A 100 -9.25 -6.67 2.20
N ILE A 101 -9.00 -7.90 1.77
CA ILE A 101 -9.57 -9.10 2.40
C ILE A 101 -8.60 -9.74 3.39
N THR A 102 -7.30 -9.53 3.17
CA THR A 102 -6.23 -10.00 4.04
C THR A 102 -5.08 -8.99 4.00
N LYS A 103 -4.06 -9.21 4.84
CA LYS A 103 -2.83 -8.42 4.80
C LYS A 103 -2.02 -8.59 3.49
N SER A 104 -2.29 -9.61 2.68
CA SER A 104 -1.55 -9.92 1.44
C SER A 104 -2.38 -9.82 0.16
N GLY A 105 -3.67 -9.54 0.26
CA GLY A 105 -4.54 -9.52 -0.91
C GLY A 105 -5.82 -8.71 -0.71
N PHE A 106 -6.41 -8.35 -1.84
CA PHE A 106 -7.61 -7.54 -1.93
C PHE A 106 -8.51 -8.05 -3.05
N ARG A 107 -9.78 -7.68 -3.02
CA ARG A 107 -10.70 -7.89 -4.13
C ARG A 107 -10.98 -6.58 -4.84
N GLY A 108 -10.89 -6.61 -6.16
CA GLY A 108 -11.25 -5.52 -7.06
C GLY A 108 -12.59 -5.79 -7.73
N PHE A 109 -13.52 -4.85 -7.61
CA PHE A 109 -14.87 -4.95 -8.14
C PHE A 109 -15.08 -3.93 -9.26
N SER A 110 -15.95 -4.27 -10.21
CA SER A 110 -16.41 -3.36 -11.26
C SER A 110 -17.92 -3.47 -11.41
N SER A 111 -18.56 -2.34 -11.65
CA SER A 111 -20.02 -2.28 -11.87
C SER A 111 -20.46 -2.80 -13.25
N VAL A 112 -19.55 -3.01 -14.21
CA VAL A 112 -19.90 -3.31 -15.61
C VAL A 112 -19.31 -4.60 -16.17
N VAL A 113 -18.27 -5.14 -15.54
CA VAL A 113 -17.66 -6.41 -15.96
C VAL A 113 -17.72 -7.48 -14.88
N THR A 114 -17.63 -8.75 -15.28
CA THR A 114 -17.61 -9.89 -14.36
C THR A 114 -16.20 -10.25 -13.94
N ALA A 115 -16.03 -11.01 -12.86
CA ALA A 115 -14.70 -11.49 -12.45
C ALA A 115 -14.05 -12.44 -13.47
N ALA A 116 -14.83 -13.07 -14.35
CA ALA A 116 -14.29 -13.89 -15.45
C ALA A 116 -13.71 -13.04 -16.60
N ASN A 117 -14.11 -11.77 -16.72
CA ASN A 117 -13.65 -10.84 -17.75
C ASN A 117 -13.28 -9.49 -17.11
N PRO A 118 -12.29 -9.46 -16.21
CA PRO A 118 -11.97 -8.26 -15.45
C PRO A 118 -11.31 -7.18 -16.32
N VAL A 119 -11.36 -5.94 -15.85
CA VAL A 119 -10.63 -4.80 -16.41
C VAL A 119 -9.46 -4.41 -15.52
N SER A 120 -8.46 -3.75 -16.10
CA SER A 120 -7.33 -3.23 -15.34
C SER A 120 -7.66 -1.89 -14.67
N GLY A 121 -7.29 -1.76 -13.40
CA GLY A 121 -7.39 -0.53 -12.61
C GLY A 121 -6.09 -0.29 -11.84
N CYS A 122 -5.79 0.96 -11.50
CA CYS A 122 -4.71 1.28 -10.58
C CYS A 122 -5.22 1.33 -9.14
N TYR A 123 -4.35 1.06 -8.18
CA TYR A 123 -4.68 1.16 -6.77
C TYR A 123 -3.53 1.78 -5.97
N VAL A 124 -3.90 2.36 -4.82
CA VAL A 124 -2.98 2.71 -3.74
C VAL A 124 -3.55 2.14 -2.46
N ALA A 125 -2.70 1.46 -1.67
CA ALA A 125 -3.05 0.82 -0.42
C ALA A 125 -2.08 1.26 0.68
N ILE A 126 -2.61 1.55 1.86
CA ILE A 126 -1.82 1.95 3.04
C ILE A 126 -2.05 0.92 4.14
N GLY A 127 -0.96 0.43 4.70
CA GLY A 127 -0.98 -0.56 5.76
C GLY A 127 0.30 -0.51 6.60
N GLY A 128 0.39 -1.41 7.57
CA GLY A 128 1.51 -1.51 8.50
C GLY A 128 1.37 -2.72 9.39
#